data_AF-A0A4U5PPP2-F1
#
_entry.id   AF-A0A4U5PPP2-F1
#
_cell.length_a   1.000
_cell.length_b   1.000
_cell.length_c   1.000
_cell.angle_alpha   90.00
_cell.angle_beta   90.00
_cell.angle_gamma   90.00
#
_symmetry.space_group_name_H-M   'P 1'
#
loop_
_entity.id
_entity.type
_entity.pdbx_description
1 polymer ?
#
loop_
_entity_poly.entity_id
_entity_poly.type
_entity_poly.pdbx_seq_one_letter_code
_entity_poly.pdbx_strand_id
1 'polypeptide(L)'
;MRLARFRPNQIPCVGTLAACSHAGIVDEANEYFEMMQKEYKIKPAMVHYGYLVGMFVRLGWLDEAFDIIKRKDVEPNEFIRLLLIAGCRKHGNAELGFYAAELLLKLKPKNTETYVMLLDMHISAERWEDVSIFEKIDE
;
A
#
# COMPACT_ATOMS: atom_id res chain seq x y z
N MET A 1 -3.70 -9.83 -26.77
CA MET A 1 -4.78 -9.69 -27.76
C MET A 1 -5.76 -8.62 -27.28
N ARG A 2 -5.85 -7.44 -27.93
CA ARG A 2 -6.91 -6.46 -27.68
C ARG A 2 -8.11 -6.79 -28.58
N LEU A 3 -8.99 -7.66 -28.09
CA LEU A 3 -10.25 -7.98 -28.77
C LEU A 3 -11.33 -6.98 -28.34
N ALA A 4 -11.93 -6.33 -29.32
CA ALA A 4 -13.11 -5.46 -29.27
C ALA A 4 -12.96 -4.08 -28.60
N ARG A 5 -13.47 -3.07 -29.31
CA ARG A 5 -13.64 -1.67 -28.89
C ARG A 5 -14.73 -1.54 -27.81
N PHE A 6 -14.62 -2.30 -26.72
CA PHE A 6 -15.47 -2.10 -25.55
C PHE A 6 -14.78 -1.05 -24.69
N ARG A 7 -15.41 0.11 -24.45
CA ARG A 7 -14.95 0.98 -23.36
C ARG A 7 -15.22 0.20 -22.07
N PRO A 8 -14.19 -0.27 -21.35
CA PRO A 8 -14.43 -0.93 -20.09
C PRO A 8 -15.14 0.08 -19.17
N ASN A 9 -16.12 -0.39 -18.40
CA ASN A 9 -16.67 0.34 -17.27
C ASN A 9 -15.80 0.08 -16.02
N GLN A 10 -16.17 0.64 -14.86
CA GLN A 10 -15.35 0.52 -13.66
C GLN A 10 -15.10 -0.94 -13.21
N ILE A 11 -16.02 -1.86 -13.47
CA ILE A 11 -15.95 -3.25 -12.99
C ILE A 11 -14.84 -4.08 -13.68
N PRO A 12 -14.74 -4.13 -15.03
CA PRO A 12 -13.61 -4.74 -15.75
C PRO A 12 -12.26 -4.10 -15.44
N CYS A 13 -12.25 -2.80 -15.09
CA CYS A 13 -11.02 -2.10 -14.70
C CYS A 13 -10.46 -2.62 -13.38
N VAL A 14 -11.33 -2.84 -12.41
CA VAL A 14 -10.97 -3.44 -11.13
C VAL A 14 -10.43 -4.86 -11.32
N GLY A 15 -11.11 -5.70 -12.10
CA GLY A 15 -10.71 -7.11 -12.29
C GLY A 15 -9.33 -7.25 -12.96
N THR A 16 -9.05 -6.45 -13.98
CA THR A 16 -7.77 -6.49 -14.71
C THR A 16 -6.62 -6.00 -13.82
N LEU A 17 -6.80 -4.87 -13.14
CA LEU A 17 -5.79 -4.32 -12.23
C LEU A 17 -5.53 -5.25 -11.04
N ALA A 18 -6.57 -5.90 -10.52
CA ALA A 18 -6.44 -6.90 -9.47
C ALA A 18 -5.59 -8.09 -9.91
N ALA A 19 -5.84 -8.62 -11.11
CA ALA A 19 -5.06 -9.73 -11.67
C ALA A 19 -3.58 -9.36 -11.83
N CYS A 20 -3.26 -8.20 -12.41
CA CYS A 20 -1.88 -7.73 -12.54
C CYS A 20 -1.22 -7.52 -11.18
N SER A 21 -1.93 -6.90 -10.23
CA SER A 21 -1.48 -6.69 -8.85
C SER A 21 -1.14 -8.01 -8.15
N HIS A 22 -2.02 -9.02 -8.26
CA HIS A 22 -1.81 -10.33 -7.64
C HIS A 22 -0.68 -11.11 -8.28
N ALA A 23 -0.50 -10.98 -9.59
CA ALA A 23 0.62 -11.59 -10.31
C ALA A 23 1.96 -10.86 -10.10
N GLY A 24 1.96 -9.68 -9.47
CA GLY A 24 3.16 -8.88 -9.26
C GLY A 24 3.72 -8.26 -10.54
N ILE A 25 2.89 -8.13 -11.57
CA ILE A 25 3.28 -7.64 -12.89
C ILE A 25 3.10 -6.11 -12.90
N VAL A 26 4.15 -5.40 -12.49
CA VAL A 26 4.09 -3.96 -12.18
C VAL A 26 3.88 -3.10 -13.43
N ASP A 27 4.59 -3.39 -14.52
CA ASP A 27 4.55 -2.58 -15.73
C ASP A 27 3.13 -2.60 -16.34
N GLU A 28 2.54 -3.78 -16.47
CA GLU A 28 1.18 -3.94 -16.97
C GLU A 28 0.13 -3.35 -16.02
N ALA A 29 0.32 -3.45 -14.70
CA ALA A 29 -0.57 -2.82 -13.73
C ALA A 29 -0.56 -1.28 -13.88
N ASN A 30 0.63 -0.69 -14.03
CA ASN A 30 0.80 0.75 -14.22
C ASN A 30 0.27 1.21 -15.57
N GLU A 31 0.60 0.51 -16.67
CA GLU A 31 0.08 0.82 -18.01
C GLU A 31 -1.45 0.78 -18.01
N TYR A 32 -2.03 -0.24 -17.39
CA TYR A 32 -3.49 -0.35 -17.29
C TYR A 32 -4.10 0.78 -16.46
N PHE A 33 -3.49 1.12 -15.33
CA PHE A 33 -3.95 2.21 -14.47
C PHE A 33 -3.89 3.56 -15.18
N GLU A 34 -2.88 3.80 -16.02
CA GLU A 34 -2.79 5.00 -16.86
C GLU A 34 -3.83 5.00 -17.98
N MET A 35 -3.99 3.89 -18.69
CA MET A 35 -4.95 3.73 -19.78
C MET A 35 -6.38 3.98 -19.28
N MET A 36 -6.73 3.47 -18.10
CA MET A 36 -8.02 3.71 -17.44
C MET A 36 -8.34 5.21 -17.32
N GLN A 37 -7.35 6.02 -16.94
CA GLN A 37 -7.51 7.46 -16.75
C GLN A 37 -7.48 8.23 -18.06
N LYS A 38 -6.47 7.96 -18.90
CA LYS A 38 -6.17 8.74 -20.10
C LYS A 38 -7.08 8.37 -21.27
N GLU A 39 -7.31 7.08 -21.51
CA GLU A 39 -8.07 6.59 -22.67
C GLU A 39 -9.55 6.38 -22.32
N TYR A 40 -9.82 5.69 -21.20
CA TYR A 40 -11.19 5.35 -20.81
C TYR A 40 -11.88 6.46 -19.99
N LYS A 41 -11.15 7.50 -19.58
CA LYS A 41 -11.66 8.64 -18.80
C LYS A 41 -12.32 8.22 -17.49
N ILE A 42 -11.83 7.14 -16.89
CA ILE A 42 -12.33 6.60 -15.63
C ILE A 42 -11.48 7.18 -14.50
N LYS A 43 -12.15 7.87 -13.56
CA LYS A 43 -11.50 8.37 -12.35
C LYS A 43 -11.17 7.18 -11.42
N PRO A 44 -9.92 7.05 -10.93
CA PRO A 44 -9.57 6.01 -9.97
C PRO A 44 -10.35 6.19 -8.67
N ALA A 45 -11.07 5.14 -8.28
CA ALA A 45 -11.62 5.00 -6.93
C ALA A 45 -10.62 4.34 -5.97
N MET A 46 -10.86 4.46 -4.66
CA MET A 46 -9.98 3.92 -3.61
C MET A 46 -9.64 2.44 -3.77
N VAL A 47 -10.54 1.64 -4.35
CA VAL A 47 -10.28 0.23 -4.65
C VAL A 47 -9.08 0.04 -5.60
N HIS A 48 -8.89 0.92 -6.59
CA HIS A 48 -7.78 0.82 -7.54
C HIS A 48 -6.45 1.16 -6.86
N TYR A 49 -6.44 2.19 -6.02
CA TYR A 49 -5.27 2.54 -5.20
C TYR A 49 -4.91 1.41 -4.23
N GLY A 50 -5.91 0.73 -3.66
CA GLY A 50 -5.69 -0.45 -2.82
C GLY A 50 -4.93 -1.58 -3.54
N TYR A 51 -5.24 -1.84 -4.80
CA TYR A 51 -4.50 -2.84 -5.59
C TYR A 51 -3.06 -2.43 -5.90
N LEU A 52 -2.82 -1.15 -6.21
CA LEU A 52 -1.46 -0.65 -6.44
C LEU A 52 -0.63 -0.66 -5.17
N VAL A 53 -1.13 -0.06 -4.08
CA VAL A 53 -0.45 -0.02 -2.78
C VAL A 53 -0.20 -1.44 -2.28
N GLY A 54 -1.21 -2.33 -2.35
CA GLY A 54 -1.05 -3.72 -1.94
C GLY A 54 -0.02 -4.49 -2.77
N MET A 55 0.09 -4.21 -4.07
CA MET A 55 1.12 -4.78 -4.94
C MET A 55 2.52 -4.36 -4.49
N PHE A 56 2.76 -3.06 -4.38
CA PHE A 56 4.05 -2.50 -3.97
C PHE A 56 4.47 -2.95 -2.57
N VAL A 57 3.52 -2.95 -1.62
CA VAL A 57 3.73 -3.49 -0.27
C VAL A 57 4.16 -4.96 -0.32
N ARG A 58 3.53 -5.82 -1.12
CA ARG A 58 3.91 -7.23 -1.20
C ARG A 58 5.29 -7.46 -1.79
N LEU A 59 5.72 -6.57 -2.70
CA LEU A 59 7.03 -6.58 -3.35
C LEU A 59 8.14 -5.95 -2.48
N GLY A 60 7.79 -5.31 -1.36
CA GLY A 60 8.73 -4.56 -0.51
C GLY A 60 9.08 -3.18 -1.05
N TRP A 61 8.36 -2.70 -2.06
CA TRP A 61 8.54 -1.39 -2.71
C TRP A 61 7.76 -0.33 -1.93
N LEU A 62 8.22 -0.09 -0.69
CA LEU A 62 7.46 0.70 0.29
C LEU A 62 7.41 2.18 -0.06
N ASP A 63 8.45 2.70 -0.72
CA ASP A 63 8.51 4.11 -1.14
C ASP A 63 7.48 4.39 -2.24
N GLU A 64 7.34 3.48 -3.21
CA GLU A 64 6.32 3.55 -4.26
C GLU A 64 4.90 3.47 -3.69
N ALA A 65 4.70 2.59 -2.70
CA ALA A 65 3.43 2.49 -1.99
C ALA A 65 3.10 3.80 -1.26
N PHE A 66 4.10 4.40 -0.62
CA PHE A 66 3.95 5.65 0.12
C PHE A 66 3.73 6.86 -0.77
N ASP A 67 4.40 6.92 -1.92
CA ASP A 67 4.24 7.97 -2.91
C ASP A 67 2.80 8.04 -3.43
N ILE A 68 2.14 6.90 -3.61
CA ILE A 68 0.70 6.86 -3.97
C ILE A 68 -0.15 7.50 -2.86
N ILE A 69 0.11 7.15 -1.61
CA ILE A 69 -0.63 7.62 -0.44
C ILE A 69 -0.47 9.12 -0.23
N LYS A 70 0.69 9.69 -0.63
CA LYS A 70 1.00 11.12 -0.53
C LYS A 70 0.46 11.97 -1.68
N ARG A 71 -0.09 11.37 -2.75
CA ARG A 71 -0.63 12.14 -3.87
C ARG A 71 -1.77 13.03 -3.42
N LYS A 72 -1.78 14.29 -3.89
CA LYS A 72 -2.76 15.31 -3.47
C LYS A 72 -4.21 14.96 -3.80
N ASP A 73 -4.42 14.15 -4.83
CA ASP A 73 -5.74 13.70 -5.30
C ASP A 73 -6.20 12.40 -4.63
N VAL A 74 -5.41 11.85 -3.71
CA VAL A 74 -5.70 10.64 -2.95
C VAL A 74 -6.01 11.02 -1.51
N GLU A 75 -7.22 10.71 -1.06
CA GLU A 75 -7.56 10.69 0.36
C GLU A 75 -7.57 9.22 0.81
N PRO A 76 -6.45 8.70 1.33
CA PRO A 76 -6.37 7.30 1.71
C PRO A 76 -7.40 7.02 2.80
N ASN A 77 -8.08 5.88 2.72
CA ASN A 77 -8.94 5.40 3.79
C ASN A 77 -8.12 4.62 4.82
N GLU A 78 -8.76 4.17 5.91
CA GLU A 78 -8.12 3.36 6.95
C GLU A 78 -7.42 2.12 6.37
N PHE A 79 -8.09 1.41 5.46
CA PHE A 79 -7.56 0.20 4.83
C PHE A 79 -6.22 0.41 4.10
N ILE A 80 -6.09 1.45 3.28
CA ILE A 80 -4.84 1.71 2.54
C ILE A 80 -3.68 2.04 3.49
N ARG A 81 -3.94 2.78 4.57
CA ARG A 81 -2.89 3.05 5.58
C ARG A 81 -2.48 1.78 6.30
N LEU A 82 -3.43 0.93 6.67
CA LEU A 82 -3.16 -0.37 7.28
C LEU A 82 -2.32 -1.27 6.37
N LEU A 83 -2.57 -1.27 5.05
CA LEU A 83 -1.72 -1.99 4.09
C LEU A 83 -0.26 -1.52 4.15
N LEU A 84 -0.03 -0.20 4.18
CA LEU A 84 1.32 0.35 4.27
C LEU A 84 2.00 -0.04 5.59
N ILE A 85 1.30 0.09 6.73
CA ILE A 85 1.82 -0.28 8.05
C ILE A 85 2.19 -1.78 8.08
N ALA A 86 1.31 -2.65 7.57
CA ALA A 86 1.57 -4.08 7.48
C ALA A 86 2.80 -4.39 6.61
N GLY A 87 2.95 -3.68 5.48
CA GLY A 87 4.11 -3.77 4.61
C GLY A 87 5.39 -3.36 5.30
N CYS A 88 5.38 -2.20 5.96
CA CYS A 88 6.51 -1.68 6.71
C CYS A 88 6.96 -2.66 7.78
N ARG A 89 6.02 -3.26 8.53
CA ARG A 89 6.31 -4.31 9.51
C ARG A 89 6.94 -5.54 8.86
N LYS A 90 6.36 -6.02 7.75
CA LYS A 90 6.83 -7.23 7.05
C LYS A 90 8.24 -7.06 6.48
N HIS A 91 8.57 -5.87 6.00
CA HIS A 91 9.83 -5.59 5.31
C HIS A 91 10.85 -4.83 6.17
N GLY A 92 10.58 -4.65 7.47
CA GLY A 92 11.53 -4.07 8.43
C GLY A 92 11.73 -2.56 8.33
N ASN A 93 10.84 -1.82 7.66
CA ASN A 93 10.92 -0.36 7.59
C ASN A 93 10.14 0.28 8.74
N ALA A 94 10.75 0.29 9.93
CA ALA A 94 10.12 0.80 11.15
C ALA A 94 9.78 2.30 11.05
N GLU A 95 10.66 3.11 10.47
CA GLU A 95 10.48 4.57 10.35
C GLU A 95 9.21 4.93 9.55
N LEU A 96 9.08 4.40 8.34
CA LEU A 96 7.89 4.64 7.50
C LEU A 96 6.64 4.04 8.14
N GLY A 97 6.80 2.90 8.80
CA GLY A 97 5.76 2.24 9.57
C GLY A 97 5.17 3.11 10.66
N PHE A 98 6.03 3.70 11.50
CA PHE A 98 5.63 4.62 12.56
C PHE A 98 4.99 5.89 12.00
N TYR A 99 5.56 6.45 10.95
CA TYR A 99 4.95 7.60 10.29
C TYR A 99 3.53 7.29 9.79
N ALA A 100 3.32 6.14 9.15
CA ALA A 100 2.01 5.72 8.66
C ALA A 100 1.02 5.45 9.81
N ALA A 101 1.52 4.87 10.91
CA ALA A 101 0.79 4.65 12.16
C ALA A 101 0.29 5.96 12.79
N GLU A 102 1.14 6.98 12.91
CA GLU A 102 0.76 8.29 13.43
C GLU A 102 -0.30 8.97 12.55
N LEU A 103 -0.17 8.88 11.23
CA LEU A 103 -1.17 9.39 10.30
C LEU A 103 -2.52 8.70 10.47
N LEU A 104 -2.52 7.39 10.73
CA LEU A 104 -3.75 6.63 10.98
C LEU A 104 -4.40 7.04 12.30
N LEU A 105 -3.62 7.21 13.38
CA LEU A 105 -4.12 7.65 14.69
C LEU A 105 -4.79 9.03 14.63
N LYS A 106 -4.29 9.95 13.80
CA LYS A 106 -4.89 11.27 13.59
C LYS A 106 -6.33 11.20 13.06
N LEU A 107 -6.71 10.10 12.40
CA LEU A 107 -8.08 9.88 11.94
C LEU A 107 -9.05 9.40 13.02
N LYS A 108 -8.55 9.14 14.24
CA LYS A 108 -9.31 8.53 15.34
C LYS A 108 -9.99 7.23 14.88
N PRO A 109 -9.19 6.19 14.54
CA PRO A 109 -9.74 4.92 14.08
C PRO A 109 -10.71 4.38 15.11
N LYS A 110 -11.84 3.85 14.64
CA LYS A 110 -12.94 3.38 15.49
C LYS A 110 -12.76 1.93 15.93
N ASN A 111 -11.89 1.19 15.25
CA ASN A 111 -11.69 -0.24 15.47
C ASN A 111 -10.52 -0.49 16.43
N THR A 112 -10.76 -1.28 17.48
CA THR A 112 -9.75 -1.75 18.43
C THR A 112 -8.63 -2.54 17.75
N GLU A 113 -8.93 -3.28 16.67
CA GLU A 113 -7.93 -4.04 15.91
C GLU A 113 -6.83 -3.15 15.33
N THR A 114 -7.19 -1.93 14.90
CA THR A 114 -6.23 -0.93 14.42
C THR A 114 -5.27 -0.53 15.53
N TYR A 115 -5.76 -0.29 16.75
CA TYR A 115 -4.88 0.01 17.91
C TYR A 115 -3.98 -1.17 18.29
N VAL A 116 -4.50 -2.40 18.24
CA VAL A 116 -3.69 -3.61 18.52
C VAL A 116 -2.56 -3.75 17.49
N MET A 117 -2.84 -3.53 16.21
CA MET A 117 -1.82 -3.58 15.15
C MET A 117 -0.74 -2.51 15.35
N LEU A 118 -1.11 -1.30 15.79
CA LEU A 118 -0.17 -0.23 16.08
C LEU A 118 0.71 -0.57 17.29
N LEU A 119 0.14 -1.09 18.37
CA LEU A 119 0.89 -1.52 19.55
C LEU A 119 1.87 -2.67 19.23
N ASP A 120 1.43 -3.66 18.46
CA ASP A 120 2.29 -4.76 18.01
C ASP A 120 3.47 -4.26 17.15
N MET A 121 3.26 -3.22 16.35
CA MET A 121 4.32 -2.58 15.60
C MET A 121 5.35 -1.89 16.51
N HIS A 122 4.89 -1.14 17.53
CA HIS A 122 5.77 -0.52 18.51
C HIS A 122 6.63 -1.57 19.24
N ILE A 123 6.00 -2.63 19.75
CA ILE A 123 6.71 -3.72 20.45
C ILE A 123 7.70 -4.42 19.53
N SER A 124 7.33 -4.65 18.26
CA SER A 124 8.21 -5.29 17.30
C SER A 124 9.45 -4.43 17.04
N ALA A 125 9.29 -3.13 16.81
CA ALA A 125 10.41 -2.23 16.55
C ALA A 125 11.37 -2.08 17.75
N GLU A 126 10.85 -1.99 18.98
CA GLU A 126 11.68 -1.98 20.20
C GLU A 126 12.53 -3.26 20.30
N ARG A 127 11.95 -4.43 19.98
CA ARG A 127 12.71 -5.69 19.93
C ARG A 127 13.77 -5.70 18.82
N TRP A 128 13.50 -5.06 17.68
CA TRP A 128 14.51 -4.91 16.62
C TRP A 128 15.66 -4.00 17.03
N GLU A 129 15.38 -2.90 17.74
CA GLU A 129 16.41 -2.03 18.31
C GLU A 129 17.27 -2.80 19.33
N ASP A 130 16.65 -3.59 20.22
CA ASP A 130 17.37 -4.45 21.17
C ASP A 130 18.33 -5.41 20.46
N VAL A 131 17.87 -6.10 19.40
CA VAL A 131 18.72 -7.01 18.60
C VAL A 131 19.87 -6.28 17.91
N SER A 132 19.62 -5.08 17.38
CA SER A 132 20.66 -4.27 16.71
C SER A 132 21.75 -3.77 17.66
N ILE A 133 21.47 -3.67 18.96
CA ILE A 133 22.47 -3.33 19.99
C ILE A 133 23.41 -4.52 20.23
N PHE A 134 22.93 -5.76 20.11
CA PHE A 134 23.77 -6.97 20.26
C PHE A 134 24.68 -7.23 19.06
N GLU A 135 24.30 -6.81 17.85
CA GLU A 135 25.15 -6.94 16.65
C GLU A 135 26.34 -5.97 16.62
N LYS A 136 26.36 -4.95 17.49
CA LYS A 136 27.47 -3.97 17.61
C LYS A 136 28.53 -4.34 18.64
N ILE A 137 28.45 -5.52 19.27
CA ILE A 137 29.39 -5.93 20.34
C ILE A 137 30.51 -6.86 19.84
N ASP A 138 30.51 -7.27 18.56
CA ASP A 138 31.62 -8.01 17.95
C ASP A 138 32.44 -7.13 17.00
N GLU A 139 33.31 -6.28 17.56
CA GLU A 139 34.57 -5.76 16.96
C GLU A 139 35.47 -5.17 18.07
#